data_AF-A0A9P7UCE3-F1
#
_entry.id   AF-A0A9P7UCE3-F1
#
_cell.length_a   1.000
_cell.length_b   1.000
_cell.length_c   1.000
_cell.angle_alpha   90.00
_cell.angle_beta   90.00
_cell.angle_gamma   90.00
#
_symmetry.space_group_name_H-M   'P 1'
#
loop_
_entity.id
_entity.type
_entity.pdbx_description
1 polymer ?
#
loop_
_entity_poly.entity_id
_entity_poly.type
_entity_poly.pdbx_seq_one_letter_code
_entity_poly.pdbx_strand_id
1 'polypeptide(L)'
;MPRNHHGYVQNGGFDSGFDSWNFALYQPSDPVTSAVISDNHQTSGCSALAFYPSGTSNRQAYIYQSITGLPVRAARTVTFYAGRLDSATKQDNAKVYVAWGDTVMGPSIVCGSSSYPCLTAYSNAGGYRQYRFTFTPTAASGTLSIGFTWDAGSNAAPVIIDGIILS
;
A
#
# COMPACT_ATOMS: atom_id res chain seq x y z
N MET A 1 -30.95 14.02 -1.39
CA MET A 1 -30.04 13.63 -0.28
C MET A 1 -28.85 12.92 -0.88
N PRO A 2 -27.62 13.45 -0.79
CA PRO A 2 -26.47 12.73 -1.32
C PRO A 2 -26.12 11.60 -0.32
N ARG A 3 -26.15 10.35 -0.80
CA ARG A 3 -25.59 9.21 -0.07
C ARG A 3 -24.08 9.39 -0.06
N ASN A 4 -23.50 9.82 1.06
CA ASN A 4 -22.08 9.69 1.28
C ASN A 4 -21.77 8.19 1.35
N HIS A 5 -21.20 7.64 0.27
CA HIS A 5 -20.51 6.36 0.32
C HIS A 5 -19.23 6.57 1.15
N HIS A 6 -19.36 6.54 2.48
CA HIS A 6 -18.22 6.38 3.36
C HIS A 6 -17.68 4.97 3.11
N GLY A 7 -16.63 4.86 2.29
CA GLY A 7 -15.89 3.61 2.15
C GLY A 7 -15.41 3.12 3.51
N TYR A 8 -15.26 1.81 3.69
CA TYR A 8 -14.80 1.25 4.98
C TYR A 8 -13.43 1.80 5.39
N VAL A 9 -12.60 2.12 4.40
CA VAL A 9 -11.29 2.75 4.60
C VAL A 9 -11.42 4.25 4.75
N GLN A 10 -10.76 4.80 5.76
CA GLN A 10 -10.64 6.25 5.98
C GLN A 10 -9.26 6.73 5.53
N ASN A 11 -9.21 7.93 4.93
CA ASN A 11 -7.96 8.59 4.51
C ASN A 11 -7.07 7.68 3.62
N GLY A 12 -7.68 6.93 2.69
CA GLY A 12 -6.96 6.01 1.81
C GLY A 12 -6.01 6.70 0.81
N GLY A 13 -6.13 8.02 0.67
CA GLY A 13 -5.22 8.86 -0.13
C GLY A 13 -4.18 9.64 0.67
N PHE A 14 -4.14 9.50 2.01
CA PHE A 14 -3.16 10.17 2.87
C PHE A 14 -3.17 11.72 2.82
N ASP A 15 -4.22 12.34 2.29
CA ASP A 15 -4.40 13.80 2.24
C ASP A 15 -4.44 14.44 3.64
N SER A 16 -4.84 13.65 4.65
CA SER A 16 -4.80 14.04 6.07
C SER A 16 -3.61 13.41 6.82
N GLY A 17 -2.51 13.13 6.11
CA GLY A 17 -1.34 12.48 6.70
C GLY A 17 -1.59 11.02 7.06
N PHE A 18 -1.11 10.59 8.22
CA PHE A 18 -1.37 9.26 8.78
C PHE A 18 -2.72 9.14 9.50
N ASP A 19 -3.61 10.13 9.42
CA ASP A 19 -4.87 10.04 10.16
C ASP A 19 -5.61 8.73 9.85
N SER A 20 -6.03 8.03 10.91
CA SER A 20 -6.64 6.69 10.90
C SER A 20 -5.76 5.53 10.39
N TRP A 21 -4.48 5.75 10.07
CA TRP A 21 -3.50 4.74 9.68
C TRP A 21 -2.33 4.70 10.66
N ASN A 22 -1.80 3.51 10.89
CA ASN A 22 -0.58 3.31 11.66
C ASN A 22 0.48 2.66 10.78
N PHE A 23 1.75 3.02 11.00
CA PHE A 23 2.90 2.36 10.40
C PHE A 23 3.57 1.44 11.41
N ALA A 24 4.01 0.26 10.98
CA ALA A 24 4.78 -0.65 11.79
C ALA A 24 5.79 -1.43 10.95
N LEU A 25 6.86 -1.86 11.62
CA LEU A 25 7.82 -2.81 11.09
C LEU A 25 7.38 -4.23 11.42
N TYR A 26 7.73 -5.20 10.57
CA TYR A 26 7.46 -6.60 10.88
C TYR A 26 8.40 -7.12 11.98
N GLN A 27 9.67 -6.73 11.92
CA GLN A 27 10.64 -6.85 13.01
C GLN A 27 11.16 -5.47 13.40
N PRO A 28 11.41 -5.17 14.69
CA PRO A 28 11.93 -3.86 15.10
C PRO A 28 13.25 -3.44 14.43
N SER A 29 14.02 -4.42 13.95
CA SER A 29 15.28 -4.20 13.24
C SER A 29 15.12 -3.95 11.74
N ASP A 30 13.91 -4.07 11.18
CA ASP A 30 13.71 -3.91 9.74
C ASP A 30 14.03 -2.48 9.32
N PRO A 31 14.99 -2.26 8.40
CA PRO A 31 15.48 -0.92 8.09
C PRO A 31 14.58 -0.24 7.05
N VAL A 32 13.33 0.02 7.41
CA VAL A 32 12.34 0.72 6.59
C VAL A 32 11.78 1.92 7.35
N THR A 33 11.72 3.08 6.72
CA THR A 33 10.97 4.23 7.25
C THR A 33 9.79 4.55 6.34
N SER A 34 8.88 5.39 6.81
CA SER A 34 7.75 5.86 6.02
C SER A 34 7.61 7.37 6.10
N ALA A 35 7.07 7.97 5.05
CA ALA A 35 6.71 9.38 5.05
C ALA A 35 5.49 9.61 4.16
N VAL A 36 4.59 10.49 4.61
CA VAL A 36 3.58 11.07 3.73
C VAL A 36 4.28 12.12 2.88
N ILE A 37 4.19 11.95 1.57
CA ILE A 37 4.80 12.84 0.59
C ILE A 37 3.71 13.61 -0.14
N SER A 38 4.00 14.88 -0.41
CA SER A 38 3.28 15.71 -1.37
C SER A 38 4.23 15.93 -2.57
N ASP A 39 3.93 16.82 -3.51
CA ASP A 39 4.75 17.10 -4.72
C ASP A 39 4.49 16.21 -5.96
N ASN A 40 3.21 16.03 -6.32
CA ASN A 40 2.78 15.38 -7.57
C ASN A 40 3.15 13.89 -7.71
N HIS A 41 3.40 13.23 -6.58
CA HIS A 41 3.64 11.79 -6.55
C HIS A 41 2.33 11.00 -6.47
N GLN A 42 1.24 11.57 -5.98
CA GLN A 42 -0.05 10.93 -5.76
C GLN A 42 -0.80 10.57 -7.04
N THR A 43 -1.65 9.54 -6.96
CA THR A 43 -2.61 9.15 -8.01
C THR A 43 -3.87 10.00 -8.01
N SER A 44 -4.24 10.53 -6.84
CA SER A 44 -5.36 11.44 -6.66
C SER A 44 -5.14 12.27 -5.39
N GLY A 45 -5.83 13.41 -5.26
CA GLY A 45 -5.66 14.26 -4.08
C GLY A 45 -4.33 15.03 -4.07
N CYS A 46 -3.80 15.26 -2.88
CA CYS A 46 -2.62 16.08 -2.60
C CYS A 46 -1.42 15.28 -2.11
N SER A 47 -1.64 14.10 -1.54
CA SER A 47 -0.60 13.33 -0.86
C SER A 47 -0.59 11.86 -1.27
N ALA A 48 0.52 11.18 -0.97
CA ALA A 48 0.64 9.73 -1.03
C ALA A 48 1.54 9.25 0.12
N LEU A 49 1.55 7.95 0.38
CA LEU A 49 2.47 7.36 1.35
C LEU A 49 3.65 6.70 0.65
N ALA A 50 4.85 6.98 1.14
CA ALA A 50 6.09 6.35 0.68
C ALA A 50 6.73 5.50 1.79
N PHE A 51 7.34 4.40 1.39
CA PHE A 51 8.18 3.52 2.19
C PHE A 51 9.61 3.58 1.67
N TYR A 52 10.55 3.85 2.57
CA TYR A 52 11.98 4.02 2.27
C TYR A 52 12.78 2.89 2.95
N PRO A 53 12.99 1.76 2.26
CA PRO A 53 13.94 0.74 2.70
C PRO A 53 15.39 1.27 2.68
N SER A 54 16.24 0.73 3.54
CA SER A 54 17.68 1.00 3.57
C SER A 54 18.48 -0.27 3.90
N GLY A 55 19.79 -0.26 3.61
CA GLY A 55 20.63 -1.45 3.77
C GLY A 55 20.24 -2.60 2.84
N THR A 56 20.83 -3.79 3.06
CA THR A 56 20.72 -4.95 2.15
C THR A 56 20.15 -6.21 2.79
N SER A 57 19.74 -6.18 4.06
CA SER A 57 19.07 -7.30 4.75
C SER A 57 17.67 -7.58 4.18
N ASN A 58 16.95 -8.57 4.70
CA ASN A 58 15.50 -8.60 4.49
C ASN A 58 14.88 -7.33 5.14
N ARG A 59 13.82 -6.82 4.50
CA ARG A 59 13.14 -5.60 4.92
C ARG A 59 11.65 -5.82 4.78
N GLN A 60 10.90 -5.44 5.81
CA GLN A 60 9.45 -5.55 5.77
C GLN A 60 8.80 -4.49 6.64
N ALA A 61 7.74 -3.88 6.13
CA ALA A 61 6.93 -2.93 6.85
C ALA A 61 5.50 -2.98 6.36
N TYR A 62 4.58 -2.46 7.16
CA TYR A 62 3.18 -2.39 6.80
C TYR A 62 2.52 -1.16 7.40
N ILE A 63 1.44 -0.73 6.74
CA ILE A 63 0.45 0.15 7.34
C ILE A 63 -0.79 -0.64 7.71
N TYR A 64 -1.52 -0.16 8.70
CA TYR A 64 -2.77 -0.79 9.11
C TYR A 64 -3.80 0.20 9.64
N GLN A 65 -5.06 -0.18 9.48
CA GLN A 65 -6.23 0.55 9.97
C GLN A 65 -7.23 -0.45 10.56
N SER A 66 -7.84 -0.10 11.68
CA SER A 66 -8.97 -0.85 12.23
C SER A 66 -10.24 -0.49 11.46
N ILE A 67 -10.93 -1.49 10.97
CA ILE A 67 -12.18 -1.36 10.21
C ILE A 67 -13.31 -1.99 11.02
N THR A 68 -14.48 -1.37 11.00
CA THR A 68 -15.69 -1.88 11.64
C THR A 68 -16.87 -1.88 10.66
N GLY A 69 -17.90 -2.70 10.95
CA GLY A 69 -19.13 -2.74 10.17
C GLY A 69 -19.05 -3.45 8.82
N LEU A 70 -17.99 -4.23 8.56
CA LEU A 70 -17.89 -5.04 7.34
C LEU A 70 -18.90 -6.19 7.36
N PRO A 71 -19.70 -6.39 6.29
CA PRO A 71 -20.58 -7.54 6.23
C PRO A 71 -19.78 -8.82 6.10
N VAL A 72 -19.99 -9.72 7.07
CA VAL A 72 -19.34 -11.03 7.16
C VAL A 72 -19.83 -11.97 6.08
N ARG A 73 -18.98 -12.95 5.70
CA ARG A 73 -19.30 -14.04 4.76
C ARG A 73 -19.65 -13.60 3.33
N ALA A 74 -19.44 -12.33 3.00
CA ALA A 74 -19.48 -11.80 1.65
C ALA A 74 -18.05 -11.45 1.18
N ALA A 75 -17.71 -11.76 -0.06
CA ALA A 75 -16.42 -11.38 -0.62
C ALA A 75 -16.27 -9.85 -0.63
N ARG A 76 -15.11 -9.37 -0.20
CA ARG A 76 -14.71 -7.97 -0.18
C ARG A 76 -13.45 -7.81 -0.99
N THR A 77 -13.31 -6.65 -1.61
CA THR A 77 -12.14 -6.31 -2.42
C THR A 77 -11.43 -5.10 -1.82
N VAL A 78 -10.12 -5.24 -1.60
CA VAL A 78 -9.22 -4.11 -1.37
C VAL A 78 -8.58 -3.75 -2.71
N THR A 79 -8.69 -2.49 -3.09
CA THR A 79 -7.95 -1.92 -4.22
C THR A 79 -7.11 -0.76 -3.78
N PHE A 80 -5.92 -0.62 -4.35
CA PHE A 80 -5.05 0.53 -4.15
C PHE A 80 -4.06 0.61 -5.32
N TYR A 81 -3.36 1.74 -5.42
CA TYR A 81 -2.27 1.92 -6.36
C TYR A 81 -0.95 1.83 -5.60
N ALA A 82 -0.01 1.05 -6.11
CA ALA A 82 1.36 1.05 -5.59
C ALA A 82 2.39 1.02 -6.72
N GLY A 83 3.61 1.49 -6.42
CA GLY A 83 4.71 1.50 -7.39
C GLY A 83 5.94 2.23 -6.88
N ARG A 84 6.54 3.13 -7.68
CA ARG A 84 7.87 3.72 -7.41
C ARG A 84 7.90 5.24 -7.46
N LEU A 85 8.71 5.81 -6.58
CA LEU A 85 9.19 7.19 -6.68
C LEU A 85 10.11 7.31 -7.91
N ASP A 86 9.88 8.29 -8.79
CA ASP A 86 10.64 8.62 -10.01
C ASP A 86 10.32 7.81 -11.28
N SER A 87 9.19 7.08 -11.27
CA SER A 87 8.41 6.64 -12.44
C SER A 87 9.07 5.75 -13.53
N ALA A 88 10.39 5.51 -13.53
CA ALA A 88 11.05 4.59 -14.46
C ALA A 88 12.12 3.71 -13.77
N THR A 89 11.94 2.39 -13.89
CA THR A 89 12.96 1.34 -13.71
C THR A 89 13.90 1.49 -12.50
N LYS A 90 13.35 1.50 -11.29
CA LYS A 90 14.12 1.15 -10.09
C LYS A 90 13.99 -0.35 -9.86
N GLN A 91 14.86 -1.11 -10.51
CA GLN A 91 14.85 -2.57 -10.37
C GLN A 91 15.16 -2.93 -8.91
N ASP A 92 14.13 -3.40 -8.21
CA ASP A 92 14.28 -4.18 -6.99
C ASP A 92 13.23 -5.32 -7.01
N ASN A 93 13.22 -6.11 -5.95
CA ASN A 93 12.34 -7.26 -5.75
C ASN A 93 11.17 -6.99 -4.78
N ALA A 94 10.76 -5.74 -4.64
CA ALA A 94 9.69 -5.38 -3.71
C ALA A 94 8.40 -6.10 -4.07
N LYS A 95 7.74 -6.61 -3.04
CA LYS A 95 6.45 -7.28 -3.15
C LYS A 95 5.46 -6.63 -2.19
N VAL A 96 4.20 -6.64 -2.58
CA VAL A 96 3.08 -6.14 -1.77
C VAL A 96 2.16 -7.29 -1.38
N TYR A 97 1.62 -7.23 -0.18
CA TYR A 97 0.58 -8.12 0.31
C TYR A 97 -0.48 -7.32 1.09
N VAL A 98 -1.66 -7.90 1.23
CA VAL A 98 -2.74 -7.39 2.08
C VAL A 98 -3.03 -8.45 3.14
N ALA A 99 -3.33 -8.03 4.36
CA ALA A 99 -3.85 -8.92 5.39
C ALA A 99 -5.17 -8.39 5.97
N TRP A 100 -6.07 -9.32 6.28
CA TRP A 100 -7.28 -9.08 7.07
C TRP A 100 -7.29 -10.06 8.25
N GLY A 101 -6.96 -9.57 9.45
CA GLY A 101 -6.64 -10.45 10.58
C GLY A 101 -5.53 -11.43 10.20
N ASP A 102 -5.77 -12.73 10.35
CA ASP A 102 -4.81 -13.79 10.02
C ASP A 102 -4.79 -14.18 8.52
N THR A 103 -5.71 -13.64 7.71
CA THR A 103 -5.77 -13.97 6.28
C THR A 103 -4.83 -13.07 5.50
N VAL A 104 -3.80 -13.65 4.88
CA VAL A 104 -2.84 -12.94 4.03
C VAL A 104 -3.14 -13.20 2.54
N MET A 105 -3.12 -12.14 1.74
CA MET A 105 -3.35 -12.14 0.29
C MET A 105 -2.11 -11.61 -0.43
N GLY A 106 -1.62 -12.35 -1.43
CA GLY A 106 -0.36 -12.07 -2.11
C GLY A 106 0.75 -13.06 -1.70
N PRO A 107 2.03 -12.72 -1.88
CA PRO A 107 2.55 -11.44 -2.39
C PRO A 107 2.31 -11.23 -3.89
N SER A 108 2.29 -9.97 -4.33
CA SER A 108 2.37 -9.55 -5.74
C SER A 108 3.57 -8.64 -5.95
N ILE A 109 4.20 -8.69 -7.12
CA ILE A 109 5.38 -7.87 -7.43
C ILE A 109 4.96 -6.40 -7.56
N VAL A 110 5.74 -5.50 -6.93
CA VAL A 110 5.59 -4.05 -7.15
C VAL A 110 6.20 -3.67 -8.50
N CYS A 111 5.47 -2.91 -9.31
CA CYS A 111 5.97 -2.44 -10.61
C CYS A 111 7.33 -1.72 -10.49
N GLY A 112 8.11 -1.70 -11.57
CA GLY A 112 9.42 -1.02 -11.59
C GLY A 112 10.55 -1.79 -12.28
N SER A 113 10.27 -2.95 -12.87
CA SER A 113 11.21 -3.64 -13.77
C SER A 113 10.91 -3.31 -15.23
N SER A 114 11.83 -3.64 -16.14
CA SER A 114 11.61 -3.52 -17.59
C SER A 114 10.50 -4.46 -18.10
N SER A 115 10.38 -5.66 -17.50
CA SER A 115 9.33 -6.64 -17.83
C SER A 115 7.98 -6.33 -17.19
N TYR A 116 7.97 -5.52 -16.12
CA TYR A 116 6.77 -5.10 -15.40
C TYR A 116 6.88 -3.63 -15.00
N PRO A 117 6.82 -2.71 -15.99
CA PRO A 117 7.02 -1.29 -15.73
C PRO A 117 5.81 -0.69 -15.01
N CYS A 118 6.09 0.34 -14.22
CA CYS A 118 5.05 1.19 -13.67
C CYS A 118 4.40 2.04 -14.76
N LEU A 119 3.13 2.39 -14.57
CA LEU A 119 2.42 3.31 -15.42
C LEU A 119 2.55 4.72 -14.84
N THR A 120 2.94 5.67 -15.68
CA THR A 120 3.12 7.09 -15.31
C THR A 120 1.87 7.92 -15.59
N ALA A 121 0.79 7.31 -16.09
CA ALA A 121 -0.45 8.01 -16.41
C ALA A 121 -1.20 8.55 -15.18
N TYR A 122 -0.85 8.09 -13.98
CA TYR A 122 -1.55 8.43 -12.73
C TYR A 122 -0.90 9.59 -11.98
N SER A 123 0.37 9.91 -12.28
CA SER A 123 1.17 10.81 -11.47
C SER A 123 2.35 11.35 -12.28
N ASN A 124 2.75 12.60 -12.04
CA ASN A 124 3.83 13.23 -12.78
C ASN A 124 5.22 12.75 -12.30
N ALA A 125 5.32 12.36 -11.02
CA ALA A 125 6.58 11.96 -10.39
C ALA A 125 6.55 10.53 -9.80
N GLY A 126 5.37 9.93 -9.70
CA GLY A 126 5.17 8.54 -9.29
C GLY A 126 4.85 7.61 -10.47
N GLY A 127 5.31 6.37 -10.40
CA GLY A 127 4.85 5.30 -11.28
C GLY A 127 4.00 4.31 -10.51
N TYR A 128 2.84 3.92 -11.04
CA TYR A 128 1.89 3.04 -10.34
C TYR A 128 1.37 1.87 -11.17
N ARG A 129 0.89 0.85 -10.47
CA ARG A 129 -0.13 -0.06 -10.97
C ARG A 129 -1.20 -0.25 -9.91
N GLN A 130 -2.41 -0.57 -10.35
CA GLN A 130 -3.49 -0.93 -9.46
C GLN A 130 -3.31 -2.38 -8.98
N TYR A 131 -3.49 -2.59 -7.68
CA TYR A 131 -3.53 -3.89 -7.05
C TYR A 131 -4.95 -4.17 -6.56
N ARG A 132 -5.36 -5.43 -6.65
CA ARG A 132 -6.68 -5.90 -6.25
C ARG A 132 -6.54 -7.22 -5.50
N PHE A 133 -6.99 -7.23 -4.25
CA PHE A 133 -7.00 -8.43 -3.42
C PHE A 133 -8.41 -8.67 -2.88
N THR A 134 -8.83 -9.94 -2.84
CA THR A 134 -10.16 -10.34 -2.39
C THR A 134 -10.06 -11.24 -1.17
N PHE A 135 -10.90 -10.99 -0.17
CA PHE A 135 -11.05 -11.84 1.01
C PHE A 135 -12.51 -11.93 1.43
N THR A 136 -12.83 -12.86 2.32
CA THR A 136 -14.16 -12.98 2.91
C THR A 136 -14.03 -12.76 4.42
N PRO A 137 -14.54 -11.64 4.98
CA PRO A 137 -14.44 -11.36 6.41
C PRO A 137 -15.20 -12.42 7.21
N THR A 138 -14.55 -12.96 8.25
CA THR A 138 -15.17 -13.85 9.24
C THR A 138 -15.75 -13.08 10.44
N ALA A 139 -15.30 -11.84 10.65
CA ALA A 139 -15.78 -10.90 11.66
C ALA A 139 -16.08 -9.53 11.03
N ALA A 140 -17.04 -8.81 11.60
CA ALA A 140 -17.46 -7.49 11.10
C ALA A 140 -16.46 -6.37 11.43
N SER A 141 -15.57 -6.63 12.38
CA SER A 141 -14.48 -5.74 12.75
C SER A 141 -13.16 -6.50 12.63
N GLY A 142 -12.11 -5.79 12.25
CA GLY A 142 -10.79 -6.37 12.08
C GLY A 142 -9.78 -5.33 11.64
N THR A 143 -8.53 -5.77 11.49
CA THR A 143 -7.43 -4.91 11.03
C THR A 143 -7.17 -5.22 9.57
N LEU A 144 -7.26 -4.18 8.74
CA LEU A 144 -6.74 -4.20 7.38
C LEU A 144 -5.28 -3.77 7.44
N SER A 145 -4.38 -4.61 6.93
CA SER A 145 -2.97 -4.27 6.77
C SER A 145 -2.54 -4.34 5.31
N ILE A 146 -1.69 -3.42 4.88
CA ILE A 146 -1.04 -3.46 3.57
C ILE A 146 0.46 -3.38 3.83
N GLY A 147 1.18 -4.42 3.40
CA GLY A 147 2.59 -4.56 3.69
C GLY A 147 3.45 -4.75 2.46
N PHE A 148 4.72 -4.39 2.62
CA PHE A 148 5.74 -4.47 1.60
C PHE A 148 6.94 -5.24 2.13
N THR A 149 7.50 -6.09 1.27
CA THR A 149 8.74 -6.84 1.55
C THR A 149 9.77 -6.56 0.47
N TRP A 150 11.05 -6.50 0.85
CA TRP A 150 12.18 -6.52 -0.07
C TRP A 150 13.13 -7.63 0.35
N ASP A 151 13.51 -8.51 -0.58
CA ASP A 151 14.44 -9.59 -0.25
C ASP A 151 15.87 -9.06 -0.14
N ALA A 152 16.69 -9.74 0.65
CA ALA A 152 18.09 -9.39 0.84
C ALA A 152 18.86 -9.21 -0.49
N GLY A 153 19.78 -8.26 -0.52
CA GLY A 153 20.63 -7.94 -1.68
C GLY A 153 19.99 -7.04 -2.73
N SER A 154 18.72 -6.63 -2.59
CA SER A 154 18.09 -5.70 -3.54
C SER A 154 18.46 -4.23 -3.28
N ASN A 155 18.26 -3.40 -4.30
CA ASN A 155 18.68 -1.99 -4.35
C ASN A 155 17.92 -1.05 -3.38
N ALA A 156 17.05 -1.58 -2.51
CA ALA A 156 16.25 -0.80 -1.57
C ALA A 156 15.51 0.37 -2.25
N ALA A 157 14.80 0.10 -3.36
CA ALA A 157 14.08 1.18 -4.04
C ALA A 157 12.80 1.54 -3.26
N PRO A 158 12.52 2.84 -3.06
CA PRO A 158 11.30 3.27 -2.40
C PRO A 158 10.04 2.78 -3.10
N VAL A 159 9.02 2.47 -2.30
CA VAL A 159 7.69 2.11 -2.78
C VAL A 159 6.70 3.18 -2.36
N ILE A 160 5.85 3.60 -3.28
CA ILE A 160 4.76 4.54 -3.04
C ILE A 160 3.42 3.82 -3.12
N ILE A 161 2.46 4.21 -2.28
CA ILE A 161 1.09 3.69 -2.24
C ILE A 161 0.09 4.85 -2.11
N ASP A 162 -1.05 4.71 -2.77
CA ASP A 162 -2.14 5.69 -2.75
C ASP A 162 -3.50 5.05 -3.11
N GLY A 163 -4.59 5.76 -2.84
CA GLY A 163 -5.95 5.44 -3.32
C GLY A 163 -6.53 4.15 -2.75
N ILE A 164 -6.33 3.89 -1.46
CA ILE A 164 -6.81 2.66 -0.81
C ILE A 164 -8.33 2.69 -0.64
N ILE A 165 -8.99 1.69 -1.19
CA ILE A 165 -10.44 1.49 -1.12
C ILE A 165 -10.73 0.05 -0.70
N LEU A 166 -11.69 -0.11 0.21
CA LEU A 166 -12.30 -1.40 0.56
C LEU A 166 -13.79 -1.35 0.19
N SER A 167 -14.21 -2.29 -0.67
CA SER A 167 -15.59 -2.44 -1.15
C SER A 167 -16.16 -3.81 -0.84
#